data_AF-A0A974U6Q9-F1
#
_entry.id   AF-A0A974U6Q9-F1
#
_cell.length_a   1.000
_cell.length_b   1.000
_cell.length_c   1.000
_cell.angle_alpha   90.00
_cell.angle_beta   90.00
_cell.angle_gamma   90.00
#
_symmetry.space_group_name_H-M   'P 1'
#
loop_
_entity.id
_entity.type
_entity.pdbx_description
1 polymer ?
#
loop_
_entity_poly.entity_id
_entity_poly.type
_entity_poly.pdbx_seq_one_letter_code
_entity_poly.pdbx_strand_id
1 'polypeptide(L)'
;METNVSYFENKKEFRLFVTKSFPNLIKLKKEGDQTSFNALVLKIMPQIRQYVNTQLNAAIRKGDFSKNKYKADDIIDQLFIEIYDHIEEVEKEEHFYLWLFKKTNALLDDIIVEEEFDDFFFKNIDDYSRPEWDAMQEKYSSDAEGDGHLRLIEEFDDRSYNHNDYTLNHVFIENKEKGWIEKIDADLSDEEIKNHIEMVLHNLPYAMRNVFELSTIQKLELEEIAEIRKNTVEEVTQLLKDAKKALQLSFFNRYPND
;
A
#
# COMPACT_ATOMS: atom_id res chain seq x y z
N MET A 1 -28.92 33.62 2.10
CA MET A 1 -28.06 33.85 0.91
C MET A 1 -26.67 34.39 1.27
N GLU A 2 -26.40 34.83 2.50
CA GLU A 2 -25.08 35.36 2.92
C GLU A 2 -23.99 34.30 3.15
N THR A 3 -24.34 33.02 3.37
CA THR A 3 -23.37 31.95 3.66
C THR A 3 -22.52 31.51 2.47
N ASN A 4 -23.01 31.66 1.24
CA ASN A 4 -22.27 31.24 0.04
C ASN A 4 -21.16 32.23 -0.35
N VAL A 5 -21.39 33.54 -0.24
CA VAL A 5 -20.40 34.56 -0.66
C VAL A 5 -19.14 34.49 0.20
N SER A 6 -19.29 34.41 1.52
CA SER A 6 -18.18 34.26 2.47
C SER A 6 -17.35 32.98 2.25
N TYR A 7 -18.00 31.87 1.88
CA TYR A 7 -17.31 30.60 1.59
C TYR A 7 -16.46 30.66 0.31
N PHE A 8 -16.97 31.32 -0.75
CA PHE A 8 -16.23 31.50 -1.99
C PHE A 8 -15.07 32.48 -1.86
N GLU A 9 -15.22 33.52 -1.04
CA GLU A 9 -14.14 34.45 -0.70
C GLU A 9 -13.00 33.74 0.04
N ASN A 10 -13.33 32.92 1.04
CA ASN A 10 -12.36 32.17 1.85
C ASN A 10 -11.50 31.20 1.00
N LYS A 11 -12.09 30.51 0.00
CA LYS A 11 -11.32 29.64 -0.91
C LYS A 11 -10.37 30.41 -1.84
N LYS A 12 -10.77 31.60 -2.30
CA LYS A 12 -9.90 32.45 -3.13
C LYS A 12 -8.75 33.02 -2.31
N GLU A 13 -9.03 33.44 -1.08
CA GLU A 13 -8.01 33.90 -0.14
C GLU A 13 -7.01 32.81 0.20
N PHE A 14 -7.48 31.58 0.43
CA PHE A 14 -6.59 30.45 0.66
C PHE A 14 -5.70 30.13 -0.54
N ARG A 15 -6.27 30.09 -1.76
CA ARG A 15 -5.46 29.90 -2.98
C ARG A 15 -4.37 30.96 -3.11
N LEU A 16 -4.70 32.23 -2.86
CA LEU A 16 -3.74 33.33 -2.86
C LEU A 16 -2.67 33.18 -1.78
N PHE A 17 -3.06 32.76 -0.57
CA PHE A 17 -2.12 32.48 0.52
C PHE A 17 -1.12 31.38 0.15
N VAL A 18 -1.61 30.26 -0.39
CA VAL A 18 -0.77 29.13 -0.81
C VAL A 18 0.20 29.54 -1.91
N THR A 19 -0.29 30.20 -2.97
CA THR A 19 0.57 30.70 -4.06
C THR A 19 1.66 31.63 -3.53
N LYS A 20 1.32 32.59 -2.67
CA LYS A 20 2.30 33.53 -2.08
C LYS A 20 3.28 32.88 -1.10
N SER A 21 2.94 31.71 -0.57
CA SER A 21 3.82 30.98 0.34
C SER A 21 4.93 30.21 -0.38
N PHE A 22 4.74 29.91 -1.67
CA PHE A 22 5.66 29.08 -2.46
C PHE A 22 7.11 29.62 -2.52
N PRO A 23 7.37 30.90 -2.86
CA PRO A 23 8.74 31.41 -2.92
C PRO A 23 9.45 31.33 -1.56
N ASN A 24 8.71 31.52 -0.47
CA ASN A 24 9.24 31.40 0.88
C ASN A 24 9.58 29.94 1.21
N LEU A 25 8.74 28.98 0.83
CA LEU A 25 9.03 27.56 1.03
C LEU A 25 10.31 27.13 0.30
N ILE A 26 10.48 27.53 -0.97
CA ILE A 26 11.72 27.27 -1.74
C ILE A 26 12.94 27.88 -1.05
N LYS A 27 12.82 29.12 -0.58
CA LYS A 27 13.90 29.81 0.12
C LYS A 27 14.28 29.08 1.41
N LEU A 28 13.31 28.73 2.24
CA LEU A 28 13.52 28.04 3.52
C LEU A 28 14.16 26.66 3.32
N LYS A 29 13.75 25.91 2.28
CA LYS A 29 14.39 24.63 1.90
C LYS A 29 15.86 24.83 1.53
N LYS A 30 16.18 25.82 0.69
CA LYS A 30 17.57 26.14 0.29
C LYS A 30 18.44 26.59 1.46
N GLU A 31 17.87 27.30 2.43
CA GLU A 31 18.55 27.75 3.63
C GLU A 31 18.71 26.63 4.68
N GLY A 32 18.10 25.46 4.46
CA GLY A 32 18.10 24.34 5.41
C GLY A 32 17.26 24.60 6.67
N ASP A 33 16.42 25.63 6.67
CA ASP A 33 15.54 25.94 7.81
C ASP A 33 14.26 25.10 7.75
N GLN A 34 14.43 23.83 8.11
CA GLN A 34 13.34 22.86 8.14
C GLN A 34 12.24 23.24 9.15
N THR A 35 12.59 23.92 10.24
CA THR A 35 11.62 24.30 11.29
C THR A 35 10.63 25.33 10.74
N SER A 36 11.14 26.38 10.11
CA SER A 36 10.30 27.42 9.50
C SER A 36 9.56 26.90 8.28
N PHE A 37 10.17 26.00 7.50
CA PHE A 37 9.51 25.33 6.38
C PHE A 37 8.28 24.56 6.86
N ASN A 38 8.46 23.67 7.83
CA ASN A 38 7.38 22.85 8.39
C ASN A 38 6.26 23.73 8.98
N ALA A 39 6.62 24.81 9.69
CA ALA A 39 5.65 25.74 10.25
C ALA A 39 4.80 26.45 9.18
N LEU A 40 5.38 26.74 8.01
CA LEU A 40 4.65 27.35 6.90
C LEU A 40 3.75 26.34 6.18
N VAL A 41 4.23 25.11 5.96
CA VAL A 41 3.41 24.03 5.38
C VAL A 41 2.23 23.69 6.31
N LEU A 42 2.44 23.63 7.63
CA LEU A 42 1.37 23.39 8.62
C LEU A 42 0.20 24.38 8.52
N LYS A 43 0.43 25.62 8.06
CA LYS A 43 -0.65 26.60 7.84
C LYS A 43 -1.50 26.30 6.62
N ILE A 44 -0.98 25.54 5.66
CA ILE A 44 -1.66 25.13 4.43
C ILE A 44 -2.54 23.88 4.70
N MET A 45 -2.09 22.99 5.57
CA MET A 45 -2.68 21.66 5.77
C MET A 45 -4.16 21.60 6.20
N PRO A 46 -4.72 22.51 7.02
CA PRO A 46 -6.08 22.36 7.51
C PRO A 46 -7.13 22.26 6.40
N GLN A 47 -6.97 23.02 5.31
CA GLN A 47 -7.91 22.95 4.19
C GLN A 47 -7.73 21.70 3.34
N ILE A 48 -6.48 21.25 3.15
CA ILE A 48 -6.21 20.00 2.43
C ILE A 48 -6.77 18.82 3.22
N ARG A 49 -6.59 18.81 4.54
CA ARG A 49 -7.17 17.81 5.44
C ARG A 49 -8.70 17.75 5.35
N GLN A 50 -9.37 18.90 5.25
CA GLN A 50 -10.82 18.93 5.07
C GLN A 50 -11.23 18.30 3.73
N TYR A 51 -10.46 18.55 2.67
CA TYR A 51 -10.68 17.95 1.37
C TYR A 51 -10.46 16.42 1.39
N VAL A 52 -9.34 15.95 1.96
CA VAL A 52 -9.03 14.53 2.13
C VAL A 52 -10.14 13.80 2.89
N ASN A 53 -10.58 14.36 4.02
CA ASN A 53 -11.71 13.80 4.78
C ASN A 53 -12.99 13.70 3.95
N THR A 54 -13.24 14.64 3.05
CA THR A 54 -14.43 14.61 2.18
C THR A 54 -14.32 13.46 1.17
N GLN A 55 -13.14 13.26 0.57
CA GLN A 55 -12.91 12.17 -0.40
C GLN A 55 -12.98 10.79 0.27
N LEU A 56 -12.29 10.61 1.40
CA LEU A 56 -12.35 9.34 2.15
C LEU A 56 -13.77 9.00 2.59
N ASN A 57 -14.54 9.97 3.09
CA ASN A 57 -15.94 9.73 3.46
C ASN A 57 -16.83 9.38 2.26
N ALA A 58 -16.52 9.93 1.08
CA ALA A 58 -17.26 9.59 -0.14
C ALA A 58 -16.97 8.13 -0.56
N ALA A 59 -15.71 7.70 -0.51
CA ALA A 59 -15.32 6.32 -0.83
C ALA A 59 -15.88 5.31 0.19
N ILE A 60 -15.81 5.61 1.49
CA ILE A 60 -16.45 4.80 2.55
C ILE A 60 -17.96 4.62 2.31
N ARG A 61 -18.65 5.66 1.82
CA ARG A 61 -20.09 5.59 1.55
C ARG A 61 -20.44 4.75 0.33
N LYS A 62 -19.53 4.64 -0.64
CA LYS A 62 -19.72 3.80 -1.83
C LYS A 62 -19.54 2.32 -1.53
N GLY A 63 -18.90 1.98 -0.41
CA GLY A 63 -18.61 0.61 -0.01
C GLY A 63 -17.18 0.18 -0.32
N ASP A 64 -16.36 1.11 -0.82
CA ASP A 64 -14.98 0.86 -1.27
C ASP A 64 -13.99 0.81 -0.08
N PHE A 65 -14.44 1.01 1.17
CA PHE A 65 -13.59 1.06 2.35
C PHE A 65 -14.22 0.50 3.62
N SER A 66 -13.40 -0.16 4.44
CA SER A 66 -13.69 -0.41 5.85
C SER A 66 -13.60 0.89 6.67
N LYS A 67 -14.62 1.14 7.50
CA LYS A 67 -14.69 2.38 8.32
C LYS A 67 -13.47 2.47 9.25
N ASN A 68 -12.83 3.65 9.29
CA ASN A 68 -11.71 4.02 10.16
C ASN A 68 -10.33 3.39 9.86
N LYS A 69 -10.16 2.66 8.75
CA LYS A 69 -8.84 2.09 8.39
C LYS A 69 -7.82 3.17 8.02
N TYR A 70 -8.25 4.21 7.28
CA TYR A 70 -7.41 5.34 6.89
C TYR A 70 -7.80 6.61 7.61
N LYS A 71 -6.81 7.37 8.07
CA LYS A 71 -7.00 8.69 8.63
C LYS A 71 -6.49 9.72 7.64
N ALA A 72 -7.15 10.88 7.62
CA ALA A 72 -6.64 12.01 6.85
C ALA A 72 -5.23 12.43 7.31
N ASP A 73 -4.85 12.12 8.56
CA ASP A 73 -3.48 12.31 9.05
C ASP A 73 -2.44 11.57 8.20
N ASP A 74 -2.68 10.30 7.85
CA ASP A 74 -1.71 9.47 7.14
C ASP A 74 -1.38 10.06 5.74
N ILE A 75 -2.41 10.54 5.04
CA ILE A 75 -2.26 11.19 3.73
C ILE A 75 -1.60 12.56 3.88
N ILE A 76 -1.91 13.30 4.94
CA ILE A 76 -1.31 14.62 5.20
C ILE A 76 0.18 14.48 5.54
N ASP A 77 0.55 13.46 6.30
CA ASP A 77 1.94 13.17 6.66
C ASP A 77 2.75 12.78 5.41
N GLN A 78 2.20 11.93 4.53
CA GLN A 78 2.85 11.61 3.26
C GLN A 78 2.95 12.84 2.34
N LEU A 79 1.89 13.66 2.28
CA LEU A 79 1.92 14.90 1.49
C LEU A 79 2.98 15.88 2.02
N PHE A 80 3.26 15.89 3.33
CA PHE A 80 4.34 16.70 3.90
C PHE A 80 5.71 16.31 3.32
N ILE A 81 5.97 15.01 3.23
CA ILE A 81 7.20 14.44 2.65
C ILE A 81 7.27 14.82 1.17
N GLU A 82 6.19 14.57 0.41
CA GLU A 82 6.10 14.91 -1.02
C GLU A 82 6.37 16.40 -1.27
N ILE A 83 5.81 17.28 -0.45
CA ILE A 83 6.08 18.72 -0.54
C ILE A 83 7.57 18.98 -0.30
N TYR A 84 8.15 18.46 0.79
CA TYR A 84 9.56 18.74 1.07
C TYR A 84 10.47 18.25 -0.05
N ASP A 85 10.26 17.03 -0.56
CA ASP A 85 11.14 16.41 -1.55
C ASP A 85 10.97 17.03 -2.95
N HIS A 86 9.72 17.27 -3.37
CA HIS A 86 9.38 17.58 -4.77
C HIS A 86 8.91 19.02 -5.03
N ILE A 87 8.86 19.91 -4.03
CA ILE A 87 8.42 21.31 -4.24
C ILE A 87 9.21 22.07 -5.31
N GLU A 88 10.45 21.67 -5.59
CA GLU A 88 11.30 22.30 -6.61
C GLU A 88 10.87 21.96 -8.05
N GLU A 89 10.07 20.92 -8.25
CA GLU A 89 9.48 20.56 -9.56
C GLU A 89 8.44 21.59 -10.02
N VAL A 90 7.93 22.41 -9.11
CA VAL A 90 6.92 23.43 -9.42
C VAL A 90 7.59 24.62 -10.09
N GLU A 91 7.49 24.66 -11.43
CA GLU A 91 8.11 25.71 -12.24
C GLU A 91 7.61 27.12 -11.93
N LYS A 92 6.34 27.26 -11.51
CA LYS A 92 5.68 28.55 -11.28
C LYS A 92 4.87 28.55 -10.00
N GLU A 93 4.95 29.64 -9.23
CA GLU A 93 4.21 29.82 -7.96
C GLU A 93 2.68 29.63 -8.12
N GLU A 94 2.13 30.05 -9.26
CA GLU A 94 0.70 29.92 -9.58
C GLU A 94 0.25 28.46 -9.72
N HIS A 95 1.19 27.55 -10.02
CA HIS A 95 0.95 26.11 -10.14
C HIS A 95 1.02 25.39 -8.79
N PHE A 96 1.64 25.97 -7.76
CA PHE A 96 1.83 25.28 -6.48
C PHE A 96 0.52 24.80 -5.85
N TYR A 97 -0.50 25.67 -5.85
CA TYR A 97 -1.83 25.30 -5.36
C TYR A 97 -2.39 24.08 -6.11
N LEU A 98 -2.32 24.09 -7.45
CA LEU A 98 -2.81 22.98 -8.26
C LEU A 98 -1.97 21.70 -8.02
N TRP A 99 -0.66 21.85 -7.91
CA TRP A 99 0.27 20.76 -7.68
C TRP A 99 0.00 20.05 -6.36
N LEU A 100 -0.29 20.79 -5.27
CA LEU A 100 -0.67 20.21 -3.98
C LEU A 100 -1.90 19.29 -4.09
N PHE A 101 -2.96 19.75 -4.77
CA PHE A 101 -4.15 18.94 -4.96
C PHE A 101 -3.91 17.76 -5.91
N LYS A 102 -3.04 17.90 -6.92
CA LYS A 102 -2.64 16.77 -7.77
C LYS A 102 -1.93 15.68 -6.98
N LYS A 103 -0.94 16.06 -6.16
CA LYS A 103 -0.23 15.12 -5.28
C LYS A 103 -1.16 14.51 -4.24
N THR A 104 -2.03 15.30 -3.64
CA THR A 104 -3.06 14.80 -2.70
C THR A 104 -3.98 13.78 -3.36
N ASN A 105 -4.41 14.02 -4.60
CA ASN A 105 -5.27 13.09 -5.33
C ASN A 105 -4.53 11.82 -5.72
N ALA A 106 -3.27 11.91 -6.16
CA ALA A 106 -2.47 10.71 -6.44
C ALA A 106 -2.37 9.81 -5.20
N LEU A 107 -2.04 10.40 -4.03
CA LEU A 107 -2.00 9.65 -2.76
C LEU A 107 -3.36 9.05 -2.38
N LEU A 108 -4.46 9.75 -2.66
CA LEU A 108 -5.80 9.21 -2.43
C LEU A 108 -6.12 8.07 -3.40
N ASP A 109 -5.84 8.25 -4.68
CA ASP A 109 -6.13 7.29 -5.73
C ASP A 109 -5.32 6.00 -5.52
N ASP A 110 -4.04 6.10 -5.14
CA ASP A 110 -3.20 4.94 -4.82
C ASP A 110 -3.80 4.12 -3.68
N ILE A 111 -4.23 4.79 -2.60
CA ILE A 111 -4.88 4.13 -1.45
C ILE A 111 -6.23 3.52 -1.85
N ILE A 112 -7.03 4.20 -2.66
CA ILE A 112 -8.34 3.72 -3.10
C ILE A 112 -8.18 2.49 -4.01
N VAL A 113 -7.26 2.56 -4.96
CA VAL A 113 -6.99 1.46 -5.89
C VAL A 113 -6.45 0.24 -5.16
N GLU A 114 -5.50 0.43 -4.24
CA GLU A 114 -4.97 -0.65 -3.41
C GLU A 114 -6.10 -1.30 -2.58
N GLU A 115 -6.99 -0.51 -1.97
CA GLU A 115 -8.10 -1.05 -1.16
C GLU A 115 -9.19 -1.74 -1.98
N GLU A 116 -9.59 -1.16 -3.12
CA GLU A 116 -10.56 -1.82 -4.02
C GLU A 116 -10.00 -3.15 -4.54
N PHE A 117 -8.71 -3.17 -4.84
CA PHE A 117 -8.01 -4.38 -5.26
C PHE A 117 -7.94 -5.41 -4.13
N ASP A 118 -7.54 -5.00 -2.93
CA ASP A 118 -7.44 -5.83 -1.73
C ASP A 118 -8.79 -6.46 -1.36
N ASP A 119 -9.85 -5.64 -1.33
CA ASP A 119 -11.20 -6.11 -1.03
C ASP A 119 -11.72 -7.06 -2.10
N PHE A 120 -11.42 -6.81 -3.38
CA PHE A 120 -11.79 -7.70 -4.48
C PHE A 120 -11.02 -9.02 -4.41
N PHE A 121 -9.70 -8.97 -4.29
CA PHE A 121 -8.86 -10.16 -4.25
C PHE A 121 -9.21 -11.03 -3.05
N PHE A 122 -9.30 -10.43 -1.87
CA PHE A 122 -9.54 -11.18 -0.63
C PHE A 122 -10.96 -11.77 -0.56
N LYS A 123 -11.99 -11.07 -1.05
CA LYS A 123 -13.37 -11.60 -1.05
C LYS A 123 -13.57 -12.74 -2.05
N ASN A 124 -12.79 -12.78 -3.12
CA ASN A 124 -12.97 -13.74 -4.22
C ASN A 124 -11.93 -14.87 -4.24
N ILE A 125 -10.96 -14.87 -3.31
CA ILE A 125 -9.88 -15.87 -3.28
C ILE A 125 -10.41 -17.31 -3.18
N ASP A 126 -11.58 -17.48 -2.55
CA ASP A 126 -12.28 -18.76 -2.40
C ASP A 126 -12.93 -19.26 -3.71
N ASP A 127 -13.26 -18.34 -4.62
CA ASP A 127 -14.07 -18.60 -5.81
C ASP A 127 -13.24 -18.70 -7.10
N TYR A 128 -11.95 -18.36 -7.05
CA TYR A 128 -11.07 -18.40 -8.22
C TYR A 128 -10.84 -19.83 -8.73
N SER A 129 -11.14 -20.02 -10.01
CA SER A 129 -10.86 -21.23 -10.75
C SER A 129 -9.37 -21.33 -11.12
N ARG A 130 -8.89 -22.56 -11.36
CA ARG A 130 -7.51 -22.80 -11.77
C ARG A 130 -7.06 -21.96 -12.99
N PRO A 131 -7.85 -21.82 -14.08
CA PRO A 131 -7.47 -20.95 -15.19
C PRO A 131 -7.34 -19.46 -14.82
N GLU A 132 -8.15 -18.96 -13.87
CA GLU A 132 -8.04 -17.58 -13.40
C GLU A 132 -6.76 -17.38 -12.59
N TRP A 133 -6.39 -18.35 -11.77
CA TRP A 133 -5.10 -18.36 -11.07
C TRP A 133 -3.91 -18.43 -12.02
N ASP A 134 -3.99 -19.27 -13.05
CA ASP A 134 -2.93 -19.40 -14.05
C ASP A 134 -2.78 -18.09 -14.84
N ALA A 135 -3.89 -17.45 -15.25
CA ALA A 135 -3.88 -16.15 -15.90
C ALA A 135 -3.33 -15.04 -14.99
N MET A 136 -3.62 -15.09 -13.69
CA MET A 136 -3.07 -14.14 -12.72
C MET A 136 -1.55 -14.35 -12.52
N GLN A 137 -1.08 -15.60 -12.50
CA GLN A 137 0.36 -15.89 -12.45
C GLN A 137 1.07 -15.47 -13.74
N GLU A 138 0.44 -15.70 -14.90
CA GLU A 138 0.95 -15.21 -16.19
C GLU A 138 1.03 -13.68 -16.17
N LYS A 139 -0.04 -12.99 -15.75
CA LYS A 139 -0.04 -11.53 -15.63
C LYS A 139 0.98 -11.02 -14.62
N TYR A 140 1.13 -11.65 -13.46
CA TYR A 140 2.18 -11.31 -12.50
C TYR A 140 3.58 -11.47 -13.11
N SER A 141 3.76 -12.52 -13.91
CA SER A 141 5.00 -12.76 -14.66
C SER A 141 5.20 -11.79 -15.84
N SER A 142 4.12 -11.29 -16.46
CA SER A 142 4.14 -10.40 -17.62
C SER A 142 4.12 -8.90 -17.28
N ASP A 143 3.45 -8.49 -16.20
CA ASP A 143 3.50 -7.11 -15.67
C ASP A 143 4.91 -6.83 -15.10
N ALA A 144 5.70 -7.87 -14.79
CA ALA A 144 7.13 -7.77 -14.56
C ALA A 144 7.94 -7.35 -15.81
N GLU A 145 7.34 -7.33 -17.01
CA GLU A 145 7.98 -6.92 -18.27
C GLU A 145 7.71 -5.46 -18.68
N GLY A 146 6.92 -4.71 -17.90
CA GLY A 146 6.46 -3.36 -18.29
C GLY A 146 6.94 -2.23 -17.39
N ASP A 147 8.10 -1.64 -17.74
CA ASP A 147 8.62 -0.33 -17.30
C ASP A 147 9.72 -0.20 -16.21
N GLY A 148 10.67 -1.14 -16.13
CA GLY A 148 12.02 -0.78 -15.70
C GLY A 148 12.79 -1.85 -14.95
N HIS A 149 13.38 -2.79 -15.71
CA HIS A 149 14.20 -3.90 -15.23
C HIS A 149 13.39 -4.86 -14.31
N LEU A 150 13.23 -6.13 -14.67
CA LEU A 150 14.29 -7.14 -14.59
C LEU A 150 14.02 -8.29 -15.56
N ARG A 151 15.11 -8.89 -16.02
CA ARG A 151 15.13 -10.22 -16.65
C ARG A 151 14.62 -11.27 -15.64
N LEU A 152 14.19 -12.43 -16.14
CA LEU A 152 13.89 -13.63 -15.34
C LEU A 152 14.84 -13.70 -14.13
N ILE A 153 14.32 -13.90 -12.92
CA ILE A 153 15.08 -13.81 -11.65
C ILE A 153 16.34 -14.69 -11.68
N GLU A 154 16.37 -15.73 -12.52
CA GLU A 154 17.52 -16.58 -12.81
C GLU A 154 18.71 -15.88 -13.51
N GLU A 155 18.54 -14.69 -14.10
CA GLU A 155 19.61 -13.93 -14.77
C GLU A 155 20.37 -12.95 -13.86
N PHE A 156 19.99 -12.78 -12.59
CA PHE A 156 20.70 -11.92 -11.64
C PHE A 156 21.42 -12.72 -10.55
N ASP A 157 22.74 -12.87 -10.74
CA ASP A 157 23.72 -13.25 -9.70
C ASP A 157 23.99 -12.08 -8.71
N ASP A 158 23.00 -11.23 -8.43
CA ASP A 158 23.16 -10.00 -7.63
C ASP A 158 22.48 -10.11 -6.25
N ARG A 159 23.30 -9.97 -5.21
CA ARG A 159 23.00 -10.28 -3.79
C ARG A 159 22.06 -9.28 -3.11
N SER A 160 21.46 -8.35 -3.86
CA SER A 160 20.70 -7.21 -3.33
C SER A 160 19.18 -7.35 -3.48
N TYR A 161 18.69 -8.28 -4.30
CA TYR A 161 17.28 -8.64 -4.35
C TYR A 161 17.00 -9.73 -3.33
N ASN A 162 15.99 -9.52 -2.48
CA ASN A 162 15.65 -10.43 -1.40
C ASN A 162 15.10 -11.72 -2.01
N HIS A 163 15.96 -12.72 -2.19
CA HIS A 163 15.54 -14.07 -2.53
C HIS A 163 14.86 -14.66 -1.29
N ASN A 164 13.58 -14.31 -1.10
CA ASN A 164 12.80 -14.92 -0.05
C ASN A 164 12.56 -16.38 -0.45
N ASP A 165 13.26 -17.28 0.23
CA ASP A 165 13.10 -18.73 0.05
C ASP A 165 11.81 -19.18 0.76
N TYR A 166 10.67 -18.79 0.18
CA TYR A 166 9.37 -19.20 0.69
C TYR A 166 9.19 -20.72 0.54
N THR A 167 8.70 -21.35 1.60
CA THR A 167 8.41 -22.78 1.62
C THR A 167 7.01 -23.01 2.17
N LEU A 168 6.42 -24.18 1.90
CA LEU A 168 5.11 -24.53 2.44
C LEU A 168 5.06 -24.46 3.97
N ASN A 169 6.18 -24.69 4.66
CA ASN A 169 6.25 -24.60 6.13
C ASN A 169 6.03 -23.17 6.67
N HIS A 170 6.22 -22.14 5.83
CA HIS A 170 5.87 -20.77 6.20
C HIS A 170 4.35 -20.53 6.18
N VAL A 171 3.61 -21.34 5.41
CA VAL A 171 2.17 -21.24 5.20
C VAL A 171 1.40 -22.22 6.11
N PHE A 172 1.82 -23.48 6.13
CA PHE A 172 1.15 -24.59 6.82
C PHE A 172 1.92 -24.96 8.09
N ILE A 173 1.37 -24.61 9.25
CA ILE A 173 2.03 -24.81 10.57
C ILE A 173 1.30 -25.88 11.40
N GLU A 174 0.06 -26.25 11.04
CA GLU A 174 -0.72 -27.22 11.80
C GLU A 174 -0.52 -28.67 11.32
N ASN A 175 -0.33 -29.61 12.25
CA ASN A 175 -0.19 -31.06 11.98
C ASN A 175 -1.36 -31.67 11.17
N LYS A 176 -2.50 -30.98 11.08
CA LYS A 176 -3.69 -31.42 10.34
C LYS A 176 -3.54 -31.28 8.82
N GLU A 177 -2.51 -30.59 8.35
CA GLU A 177 -2.30 -30.22 6.95
C GLU A 177 -1.18 -31.02 6.28
N LYS A 178 -0.56 -31.97 7.00
CA LYS A 178 0.57 -32.78 6.48
C LYS A 178 0.28 -33.50 5.16
N GLY A 179 -0.92 -34.05 5.00
CA GLY A 179 -1.31 -34.73 3.76
C GLY A 179 -1.45 -33.77 2.56
N TRP A 180 -1.68 -32.48 2.81
CA TRP A 180 -1.68 -31.46 1.76
C TRP A 180 -0.26 -31.02 1.40
N ILE A 181 0.59 -30.79 2.41
CA ILE A 181 2.00 -30.46 2.20
C ILE A 181 2.68 -31.54 1.35
N GLU A 182 2.54 -32.82 1.73
CA GLU A 182 3.15 -33.94 1.01
C GLU A 182 2.66 -34.06 -0.45
N LYS A 183 1.43 -33.64 -0.73
CA LYS A 183 0.89 -33.67 -2.09
C LYS A 183 1.38 -32.47 -2.91
N ILE A 184 1.35 -31.28 -2.34
CA ILE A 184 1.83 -30.07 -3.03
C ILE A 184 3.32 -30.25 -3.37
N ASP A 185 4.13 -30.79 -2.44
CA ASP A 185 5.55 -31.11 -2.67
C ASP A 185 5.75 -32.22 -3.72
N ALA A 186 4.75 -33.08 -3.97
CA ALA A 186 4.82 -34.12 -4.99
C ALA A 186 4.44 -33.61 -6.40
N ASP A 187 3.50 -32.66 -6.45
CA ASP A 187 2.90 -32.16 -7.68
C ASP A 187 3.59 -30.88 -8.19
N LEU A 188 4.21 -30.10 -7.31
CA LEU A 188 4.88 -28.83 -7.63
C LEU A 188 6.35 -28.87 -7.24
N SER A 189 7.18 -28.22 -8.05
CA SER A 189 8.56 -27.89 -7.70
C SER A 189 8.64 -26.77 -6.66
N ASP A 190 9.77 -26.68 -5.95
CA ASP A 190 10.06 -25.61 -5.00
C ASP A 190 9.90 -24.21 -5.63
N GLU A 191 10.25 -24.08 -6.92
CA GLU A 191 10.11 -22.84 -7.67
C GLU A 191 8.64 -22.49 -7.96
N GLU A 192 7.82 -23.48 -8.32
CA GLU A 192 6.38 -23.26 -8.51
C GLU A 192 5.68 -22.87 -7.21
N ILE A 193 6.06 -23.49 -6.09
CA ILE A 193 5.57 -23.14 -4.75
C ILE A 193 5.96 -21.72 -4.40
N LYS A 194 7.23 -21.34 -4.60
CA LYS A 194 7.72 -19.99 -4.33
C LYS A 194 6.99 -18.96 -5.17
N ASN A 195 6.91 -19.15 -6.48
CA ASN A 195 6.24 -18.23 -7.41
C ASN A 195 4.76 -18.07 -7.05
N HIS A 196 4.08 -19.16 -6.65
CA HIS A 196 2.70 -19.08 -6.18
C HIS A 196 2.59 -18.24 -4.90
N ILE A 197 3.44 -18.46 -3.90
CA ILE A 197 3.43 -17.69 -2.64
C ILE A 197 3.70 -16.22 -2.92
N GLU A 198 4.71 -15.89 -3.73
CA GLU A 198 5.04 -14.51 -4.09
C GLU A 198 3.90 -13.81 -4.80
N MET A 199 3.30 -14.46 -5.80
CA MET A 199 2.14 -13.94 -6.51
C MET A 199 0.98 -13.67 -5.54
N VAL A 200 0.64 -14.61 -4.67
CA VAL A 200 -0.47 -14.42 -3.71
C VAL A 200 -0.15 -13.29 -2.73
N LEU A 201 1.05 -13.25 -2.16
CA LEU A 201 1.49 -12.18 -1.26
C LEU A 201 1.47 -10.80 -1.93
N HIS A 202 1.86 -10.71 -3.21
CA HIS A 202 1.82 -9.46 -3.97
C HIS A 202 0.40 -8.91 -4.07
N ASN A 203 -0.58 -9.80 -4.20
CA ASN A 203 -1.99 -9.44 -4.33
C ASN A 203 -2.72 -9.32 -2.97
N LEU A 204 -2.04 -9.58 -1.85
CA LEU A 204 -2.62 -9.38 -0.53
C LEU A 204 -2.42 -7.94 -0.03
N PRO A 205 -3.29 -7.48 0.89
CA PRO A 205 -3.11 -6.21 1.55
C PRO A 205 -1.71 -6.05 2.14
N TYR A 206 -1.10 -4.87 1.95
CA TYR A 206 0.25 -4.59 2.45
C TYR A 206 0.41 -4.97 3.92
N ALA A 207 -0.62 -4.70 4.73
CA ALA A 207 -0.64 -5.04 6.14
C ALA A 207 -0.43 -6.54 6.39
N MET A 208 -1.09 -7.41 5.63
CA MET A 208 -0.96 -8.87 5.75
C MET A 208 0.38 -9.36 5.22
N ARG A 209 0.78 -8.91 4.03
CA ARG A 209 2.07 -9.23 3.42
C ARG A 209 3.23 -8.90 4.36
N ASN A 210 3.25 -7.68 4.88
CA ASN A 210 4.32 -7.22 5.74
C ASN A 210 4.41 -7.99 7.07
N VAL A 211 3.27 -8.32 7.72
CA VAL A 211 3.30 -9.17 8.93
C VAL A 211 3.83 -10.57 8.59
N PHE A 212 3.41 -11.15 7.46
CA PHE A 212 3.87 -12.47 7.02
C PHE A 212 5.39 -12.48 6.78
N GLU A 213 5.92 -11.50 6.06
CA GLU A 213 7.35 -11.37 5.77
C GLU A 213 8.20 -11.16 7.03
N LEU A 214 7.77 -10.26 7.93
CA LEU A 214 8.48 -10.02 9.19
C LEU A 214 8.51 -11.27 10.08
N SER A 215 7.42 -12.06 10.10
CA SER A 215 7.34 -13.29 10.88
C SER A 215 8.15 -14.44 10.27
N THR A 216 8.13 -14.61 8.94
CA THR A 216 8.67 -15.80 8.27
C THR A 216 10.11 -15.60 7.80
N ILE A 217 10.41 -14.46 7.19
CA ILE A 217 11.72 -14.16 6.63
C ILE A 217 12.63 -13.56 7.70
N GLN A 218 12.14 -12.54 8.41
CA GLN A 218 12.91 -11.86 9.46
C GLN A 218 12.87 -12.58 10.81
N LYS A 219 11.97 -13.57 10.97
CA LYS A 219 11.82 -14.40 12.18
C LYS A 219 11.59 -13.57 13.45
N LEU A 220 10.89 -12.44 13.30
CA LEU A 220 10.51 -11.59 14.43
C LEU A 220 9.30 -12.18 15.16
N GLU A 221 9.29 -12.00 16.47
CA GLU A 221 8.16 -12.38 17.32
C GLU A 221 6.99 -11.40 17.14
N LEU A 222 5.76 -11.84 17.44
CA LEU A 222 4.55 -11.03 17.20
C LEU A 222 4.56 -9.71 17.98
N GLU A 223 5.15 -9.72 19.17
CA GLU A 223 5.35 -8.54 20.01
C GLU A 223 6.29 -7.52 19.36
N GLU A 224 7.38 -7.99 18.75
CA GLU A 224 8.35 -7.13 18.04
C GLU A 224 7.72 -6.53 16.78
N ILE A 225 6.94 -7.32 16.05
CA ILE A 225 6.20 -6.87 14.88
C ILE A 225 5.15 -5.82 15.28
N ALA A 226 4.46 -6.03 16.40
CA ALA A 226 3.49 -5.07 16.94
C ALA A 226 4.14 -3.73 17.31
N GLU A 227 5.35 -3.77 17.88
CA GLU A 227 6.14 -2.56 18.17
C GLU A 227 6.55 -1.82 16.89
N ILE A 228 7.10 -2.53 15.90
CA ILE A 228 7.51 -1.96 14.61
C ILE A 228 6.33 -1.29 13.90
N ARG A 229 5.19 -1.97 13.89
CA ARG A 229 3.98 -1.53 13.17
C ARG A 229 3.10 -0.57 13.96
N LYS A 230 3.39 -0.36 15.26
CA LYS A 230 2.56 0.43 16.17
C LYS A 230 1.10 -0.07 16.22
N ASN A 231 0.92 -1.39 16.18
CA ASN A 231 -0.37 -2.07 16.31
C ASN A 231 -0.42 -2.90 17.60
N THR A 232 -1.59 -3.40 17.97
CA THR A 232 -1.72 -4.36 19.08
C THR A 232 -1.22 -5.75 18.66
N VAL A 233 -0.79 -6.55 19.63
CA VAL A 233 -0.36 -7.94 19.38
C VAL A 233 -1.52 -8.76 18.82
N GLU A 234 -2.75 -8.49 19.27
CA GLU A 234 -3.97 -9.11 18.76
C GLU A 234 -4.20 -8.80 17.28
N GLU A 235 -4.03 -7.54 16.86
CA GLU A 235 -4.15 -7.13 15.45
C GLU A 235 -3.08 -7.81 14.58
N VAL A 236 -1.83 -7.83 15.04
CA VAL A 236 -0.73 -8.51 14.31
C VAL A 236 -0.98 -10.01 14.20
N THR A 237 -1.46 -10.64 15.27
CA THR A 237 -1.82 -12.06 15.28
C THR A 237 -2.90 -12.36 14.24
N GLN A 238 -3.93 -11.49 14.18
CA GLN A 238 -5.02 -11.65 13.23
C GLN A 238 -4.55 -11.46 11.78
N LEU A 239 -3.73 -10.43 11.50
CA LEU A 239 -3.13 -10.20 10.19
C LEU A 239 -2.28 -11.38 9.71
N LEU A 240 -1.46 -11.96 10.58
CA LEU A 240 -0.66 -13.14 10.23
C LEU A 240 -1.53 -14.35 9.91
N LYS A 241 -2.59 -14.54 10.70
CA LYS A 241 -3.53 -15.65 10.51
C LYS A 241 -4.27 -15.51 9.19
N ASP A 242 -4.73 -14.30 8.85
CA ASP A 242 -5.45 -14.04 7.61
C ASP A 242 -4.54 -14.18 6.38
N ALA A 243 -3.28 -13.72 6.47
CA ALA A 243 -2.27 -13.93 5.43
C ALA A 243 -2.04 -15.43 5.16
N LYS A 244 -1.82 -16.22 6.21
CA LYS A 244 -1.64 -17.67 6.10
C LYS A 244 -2.87 -18.34 5.52
N LYS A 245 -4.06 -17.99 6.01
CA LYS A 245 -5.32 -18.56 5.52
C LYS A 245 -5.52 -18.28 4.02
N ALA A 246 -5.24 -17.06 3.57
CA ALA A 246 -5.34 -16.70 2.15
C ALA A 246 -4.40 -17.56 1.28
N LEU A 247 -3.15 -17.74 1.71
CA LEU A 247 -2.18 -18.62 1.04
C LEU A 247 -2.63 -20.10 1.05
N GLN A 248 -3.18 -20.58 2.16
CA GLN A 248 -3.70 -21.94 2.24
C GLN A 248 -4.84 -22.15 1.23
N LEU A 249 -5.80 -21.23 1.20
CA LEU A 249 -6.95 -21.28 0.29
C LEU A 249 -6.51 -21.19 -1.18
N SER A 250 -5.54 -20.34 -1.51
CA SER A 250 -5.04 -20.24 -2.89
C SER A 250 -4.43 -21.56 -3.37
N PHE A 251 -3.67 -22.25 -2.51
CA PHE A 251 -3.15 -23.58 -2.82
C PHE A 251 -4.28 -24.61 -2.96
N PHE A 252 -5.25 -24.64 -2.05
CA PHE A 252 -6.35 -25.61 -2.11
C PHE A 252 -7.24 -25.44 -3.34
N ASN A 253 -7.52 -24.20 -3.74
CA ASN A 253 -8.42 -23.90 -4.86
C ASN A 253 -7.73 -24.10 -6.20
N ARG A 254 -6.44 -23.76 -6.29
CA ARG A 254 -5.68 -23.90 -7.53
C ARG A 254 -5.24 -25.35 -7.79
N TYR A 255 -4.88 -26.08 -6.72
CA TYR A 255 -4.38 -27.45 -6.79
C TYR A 255 -5.28 -28.40 -5.97
N PRO A 256 -6.56 -28.57 -6.37
CA PRO A 256 -7.51 -29.39 -5.62
C PRO A 256 -7.09 -30.87 -5.59
N ASN A 257 -7.55 -31.56 -4.56
CA ASN A 257 -7.51 -33.02 -4.51
C ASN A 257 -8.66 -33.59 -5.37
N ASP A 258 -8.31 -34.36 -6.40
CA ASP A 258 -9.24 -35.32 -7.03
C ASP A 258 -9.62 -36.45 -6.05
#